data_AF-A0AAJ5W5H6-F1
#
_entry.id   AF-A0AAJ5W5H6-F1
#
_cell.length_a   1.000
_cell.length_b   1.000
_cell.length_c   1.000
_cell.angle_alpha   90.00
_cell.angle_beta   90.00
_cell.angle_gamma   90.00
#
_symmetry.space_group_name_H-M   'P 1'
#
loop_
_entity.id
_entity.type
_entity.pdbx_description
1 polymer ?
#
loop_
_entity_poly.entity_id
_entity_poly.type
_entity_poly.pdbx_seq_one_letter_code
_entity_poly.pdbx_strand_id
1 'polypeptide(L)'
;MFNKTGLLKWRNAFTAFLIAAIGLTACSKKDNASPDVKIEFEKASYGIPQSGEVTLKVITSANVNSTTTIPFTISGSAVKGTDYTLSAESFIIAAGTNSAEVKVTTTASFDKNKSFKVELGTMPAGATSGNLLFTEVSIQPKDILIYSFEYPNVTMTETAEINLTLQTGVGSFVAEKEMRIPVELAQGSTAVEGVNFSFDGTKEIVVPAGKSKGTIKLKFLKQEAGKDLIVLKLAAINNHYVAGNFATTKVSIFGSNYTRLIGTWKYKAFSNIDWLVLNTTYLNDDPATLPSKNTNKDLLIFGENGLTVQMTGDVKNYFRDAAVTNLGEVDERLQEVSGYPKVKMQLVQLSAMNVNFSATKQNIRPGQLGLRVFTEAGKEILEVTIIDYEPTSFLANTYNEYKYYGDVPVFRYMPIRYQFERVN
;
A
#
# COMPACT_ATOMS: atom_id res chain seq x y z
N MET A 1 26.50 13.51 65.27
CA MET A 1 27.73 12.75 64.96
C MET A 1 28.45 13.48 63.84
N PHE A 2 29.74 13.78 64.07
CA PHE A 2 30.74 14.30 63.11
C PHE A 2 30.34 15.57 62.31
N ASN A 3 30.63 16.80 62.77
CA ASN A 3 31.95 17.38 63.12
C ASN A 3 32.89 17.35 61.91
N LYS A 4 33.15 18.51 61.30
CA LYS A 4 34.45 19.23 61.23
C LYS A 4 34.79 19.38 59.75
N THR A 5 35.35 20.47 59.23
CA THR A 5 36.14 21.60 59.73
C THR A 5 36.29 22.51 58.49
N GLY A 6 36.31 23.83 58.54
CA GLY A 6 36.63 24.71 59.64
C GLY A 6 37.70 25.69 59.16
N LEU A 7 37.40 26.99 59.36
CA LEU A 7 38.33 28.08 59.65
C LEU A 7 39.29 28.47 58.48
N LEU A 8 39.71 29.72 58.29
CA LEU A 8 39.97 30.77 59.27
C LEU A 8 40.13 32.12 58.52
N LYS A 9 39.49 33.17 59.06
CA LYS A 9 39.98 34.55 59.30
C LYS A 9 41.38 34.89 58.69
N TRP A 10 41.70 36.08 58.17
CA TRP A 10 41.58 37.39 58.81
C TRP A 10 42.24 38.51 57.97
N ARG A 11 41.83 39.75 58.25
CA ARG A 11 42.59 41.02 58.27
C ARG A 11 42.74 41.89 57.02
N ASN A 12 41.92 42.94 57.06
CA ASN A 12 42.17 44.33 56.65
C ASN A 12 43.61 44.80 56.86
N ALA A 13 44.10 45.61 55.91
CA ALA A 13 44.39 47.04 56.06
C ALA A 13 45.40 47.47 54.99
N PHE A 14 45.13 48.55 54.25
CA PHE A 14 45.98 49.75 54.22
C PHE A 14 45.35 50.84 53.33
N THR A 15 45.01 51.95 53.99
CA THR A 15 44.87 53.35 53.56
C THR A 15 46.04 53.78 52.66
N ALA A 16 46.05 54.82 51.81
CA ALA A 16 45.25 56.01 51.53
C ALA A 16 45.83 56.64 50.23
N PHE A 17 45.11 57.54 49.54
CA PHE A 17 45.44 58.98 49.34
C PHE A 17 44.77 59.59 48.08
N LEU A 18 44.09 60.70 48.36
CA LEU A 18 44.02 61.97 47.62
C LEU A 18 43.00 62.25 46.49
N ILE A 19 42.25 63.31 46.80
CA ILE A 19 41.29 64.14 46.08
C ILE A 19 41.97 64.99 45.00
N ALA A 20 41.31 65.19 43.85
CA ALA A 20 41.16 66.50 43.19
C ALA A 20 40.22 66.40 41.98
N ALA A 21 39.07 67.06 42.08
CA ALA A 21 38.15 67.30 40.98
C ALA A 21 38.65 68.45 40.10
N ILE A 22 38.62 68.30 38.78
CA ILE A 22 38.40 69.37 37.79
C ILE A 22 37.59 68.75 36.65
N GLY A 23 36.43 69.34 36.38
CA GLY A 23 35.58 68.97 35.27
C GLY A 23 36.25 69.28 33.94
N LEU A 24 36.23 68.30 33.04
CA LEU A 24 36.31 68.54 31.61
C LEU A 24 34.96 68.14 31.02
N THR A 25 34.29 69.16 30.53
CA THR A 25 33.27 69.16 29.47
C THR A 25 33.16 67.82 28.76
N ALA A 26 32.13 67.06 29.13
CA ALA A 26 31.57 66.02 28.28
C ALA A 26 31.03 66.70 27.02
N CYS A 27 31.86 66.81 25.98
CA CYS A 27 31.34 66.83 24.62
C CYS A 27 30.56 65.54 24.45
N SER A 28 29.24 65.66 24.58
CA SER A 28 28.28 64.65 24.14
C SER A 28 28.38 64.55 22.62
N LYS A 29 29.46 63.93 22.13
CA LYS A 29 29.29 63.01 21.02
C LYS A 29 28.49 61.85 21.60
N LYS A 30 27.17 62.03 21.64
CA LYS A 30 26.30 60.91 21.32
C LYS A 30 26.76 60.49 19.94
N ASP A 31 27.72 59.57 19.91
CA ASP A 31 27.80 58.61 18.83
C ASP A 31 26.49 57.84 18.91
N ASN A 32 25.43 58.46 18.38
CA ASN A 32 24.26 57.77 17.88
C ASN A 32 24.73 57.06 16.60
N ALA A 33 25.73 56.18 16.72
CA ALA A 33 25.79 55.04 15.85
C ALA A 33 24.49 54.30 16.17
N SER A 34 23.45 54.54 15.37
CA SER A 34 22.27 53.68 15.40
C SER A 34 22.81 52.25 15.37
N PRO A 35 22.36 51.38 16.27
CA PRO A 35 22.83 50.00 16.28
C PRO A 35 22.76 49.49 14.86
N ASP A 36 23.87 48.95 14.37
CA ASP A 36 23.96 48.46 13.01
C ASP A 36 22.98 47.28 12.86
N VAL A 37 21.77 47.58 12.39
CA VAL A 37 20.69 46.60 12.26
C VAL A 37 20.96 45.80 11.00
N LYS A 38 21.42 44.57 11.18
CA LYS A 38 21.66 43.66 10.06
C LYS A 38 20.34 43.03 9.63
N ILE A 39 20.09 43.03 8.32
CA ILE A 39 18.88 42.47 7.71
C ILE A 39 19.25 41.26 6.87
N GLU A 40 18.58 40.13 7.10
CA GLU A 40 18.76 38.91 6.33
C GLU A 40 17.49 38.04 6.30
N PHE A 41 17.41 37.13 5.34
CA PHE A 41 16.40 36.08 5.37
C PHE A 41 16.65 35.13 6.55
N GLU A 42 15.57 34.57 7.11
CA GLU A 42 15.67 33.55 8.16
C GLU A 42 16.24 32.24 7.62
N LYS A 43 16.01 31.93 6.33
CA LYS A 43 16.39 30.66 5.70
C LYS A 43 16.86 30.87 4.27
N ALA A 44 17.90 30.13 3.88
CA ALA A 44 18.48 30.20 2.53
C ALA A 44 17.57 29.58 1.46
N SER A 45 16.64 28.72 1.89
CA SER A 45 15.60 28.20 1.01
C SER A 45 14.30 27.92 1.77
N TYR A 46 13.20 28.04 1.05
CA TYR A 46 11.86 27.68 1.52
C TYR A 46 11.27 26.62 0.58
N GLY A 47 10.87 25.50 1.17
CA GLY A 47 10.12 24.46 0.47
C GLY A 47 8.65 24.82 0.38
N ILE A 48 8.06 24.68 -0.80
CA ILE A 48 6.61 24.77 -0.99
C ILE A 48 6.01 23.43 -0.53
N PRO A 49 5.15 23.41 0.51
CA PRO A 49 4.45 22.21 0.92
C PRO A 49 3.26 21.91 -0.02
N GLN A 50 2.58 20.76 0.16
CA GLN A 50 1.42 20.39 -0.65
C GLN A 50 0.23 21.36 -0.58
N SER A 51 0.14 22.20 0.46
CA SER A 51 -0.88 23.26 0.52
C SER A 51 -0.65 24.37 -0.50
N GLY A 52 0.54 24.44 -1.10
CA GLY A 52 0.93 25.47 -2.05
C GLY A 52 1.25 26.82 -1.40
N GLU A 53 1.28 26.90 -0.07
CA GLU A 53 1.51 28.14 0.66
C GLU A 53 2.77 28.07 1.50
N VAL A 54 3.63 29.09 1.39
CA VAL A 54 4.83 29.23 2.20
C VAL A 54 5.06 30.69 2.60
N THR A 55 5.52 30.91 3.82
CA THR A 55 5.81 32.25 4.33
C THR A 55 7.31 32.49 4.34
N LEU A 56 7.75 33.47 3.55
CA LEU A 56 9.11 33.96 3.57
C LEU A 56 9.26 34.94 4.74
N LYS A 57 10.39 34.88 5.44
CA LYS A 57 10.63 35.73 6.60
C LYS A 57 11.99 36.38 6.53
N VAL A 58 11.99 37.68 6.74
CA VAL A 58 13.20 38.48 6.97
C VAL A 58 13.29 38.80 8.44
N ILE A 59 14.49 38.73 8.99
CA ILE A 59 14.80 39.02 10.39
C ILE A 59 15.85 40.12 10.48
N THR A 60 15.87 40.78 11.63
CA THR A 60 16.89 41.78 11.96
C THR A 60 17.64 41.43 13.24
N SER A 61 18.91 41.85 13.33
CA SER A 61 19.77 41.60 14.50
C SER A 61 19.25 42.25 15.80
N ALA A 62 18.37 43.25 15.70
CA ALA A 62 17.68 43.92 16.80
C ALA A 62 16.33 44.48 16.33
N ASN A 63 15.46 44.88 17.27
CA ASN A 63 14.21 45.56 16.93
C ASN A 63 14.50 46.88 16.19
N VAL A 64 13.70 47.17 15.16
CA VAL A 64 13.79 48.44 14.43
C VAL A 64 13.05 49.53 15.21
N ASN A 65 13.60 50.75 15.24
CA ASN A 65 13.02 51.86 16.00
C ASN A 65 11.92 52.61 15.24
N SER A 66 11.78 52.36 13.94
CA SER A 66 10.76 52.90 13.06
C SER A 66 10.34 51.83 12.05
N THR A 67 9.17 52.00 11.42
CA THR A 67 8.75 51.08 10.36
C THR A 67 9.78 51.07 9.22
N THR A 68 10.28 49.87 8.90
CA THR A 68 11.36 49.66 7.95
C THR A 68 10.83 48.86 6.76
N THR A 69 10.89 49.45 5.56
CA THR A 69 10.45 48.80 4.32
C THR A 69 11.67 48.34 3.52
N ILE A 70 11.74 47.05 3.21
CA ILE A 70 12.86 46.43 2.51
C ILE A 70 12.35 45.93 1.16
N PRO A 71 12.75 46.57 0.04
CA PRO A 71 12.38 46.10 -1.29
C PRO A 71 13.07 44.78 -1.59
N PHE A 72 12.52 43.99 -2.50
CA PHE A 72 13.19 42.82 -3.05
C PHE A 72 12.96 42.70 -4.55
N THR A 73 13.80 41.91 -5.20
CA THR A 73 13.64 41.54 -6.60
C THR A 73 13.39 40.04 -6.71
N ILE A 74 12.77 39.61 -7.81
CA ILE A 74 12.51 38.21 -8.08
C ILE A 74 13.13 37.84 -9.43
N SER A 75 13.76 36.68 -9.47
CA SER A 75 14.28 36.04 -10.68
C SER A 75 14.04 34.53 -10.62
N GLY A 76 14.18 33.83 -11.72
CA GLY A 76 14.02 32.38 -11.79
C GLY A 76 13.17 31.92 -12.96
N SER A 77 12.82 30.65 -12.97
CA SER A 77 11.99 30.02 -14.01
C SER A 77 10.49 30.14 -13.72
N ALA A 78 10.09 30.30 -12.46
CA ALA A 78 8.70 30.54 -12.08
C ALA A 78 8.28 31.99 -12.38
N VAL A 79 7.11 32.17 -12.99
CA VAL A 79 6.56 33.46 -13.41
C VAL A 79 5.49 33.94 -12.42
N LYS A 80 5.73 35.08 -11.77
CA LYS A 80 4.75 35.74 -10.91
C LYS A 80 3.43 36.03 -11.64
N GLY A 81 2.30 35.79 -10.99
CA GLY A 81 0.95 35.93 -11.53
C GLY A 81 0.48 34.73 -12.35
N THR A 82 1.40 33.90 -12.86
CA THR A 82 1.08 32.63 -13.51
C THR A 82 1.28 31.48 -12.53
N ASP A 83 2.51 31.32 -12.03
CA ASP A 83 2.92 30.22 -11.17
C ASP A 83 2.66 30.50 -9.68
N TYR A 84 2.74 31.76 -9.26
CA TYR A 84 2.52 32.14 -7.85
C TYR A 84 2.13 33.61 -7.69
N THR A 85 1.56 33.93 -6.53
CA THR A 85 1.29 35.30 -6.07
C THR A 85 2.01 35.59 -4.75
N LEU A 86 2.23 36.87 -4.47
CA LEU A 86 2.81 37.34 -3.22
C LEU A 86 1.82 38.23 -2.48
N SER A 87 1.82 38.19 -1.15
CA SER A 87 1.00 39.09 -0.33
C SER A 87 1.48 40.54 -0.34
N ALA A 88 2.74 40.78 -0.68
CA ALA A 88 3.36 42.11 -0.77
C ALA A 88 4.59 42.11 -1.70
N GLU A 89 5.01 43.30 -2.14
CA GLU A 89 6.20 43.54 -2.99
C GLU A 89 7.44 43.98 -2.19
N SER A 90 7.32 44.05 -0.87
CA SER A 90 8.39 44.45 0.04
C SER A 90 8.14 43.85 1.42
N PHE A 91 9.20 43.62 2.19
CA PHE A 91 9.08 43.27 3.60
C PHE A 91 8.90 44.55 4.43
N ILE A 92 7.87 44.61 5.28
CA ILE A 92 7.58 45.77 6.14
C ILE A 92 7.71 45.33 7.59
N ILE A 93 8.79 45.75 8.25
CA ILE A 93 9.04 45.51 9.67
C ILE A 93 8.44 46.66 10.46
N ALA A 94 7.50 46.37 11.35
CA ALA A 94 6.88 47.39 12.20
C ALA A 94 7.87 47.89 13.28
N ALA A 95 7.75 49.15 13.68
CA ALA A 95 8.51 49.71 14.78
C ALA A 95 8.36 48.86 16.06
N GLY A 96 9.47 48.62 16.75
CA GLY A 96 9.52 47.78 17.96
C GLY A 96 9.58 46.26 17.68
N THR A 97 9.59 45.84 16.42
CA THR A 97 9.71 44.42 16.02
C THR A 97 11.00 44.16 15.24
N ASN A 98 11.35 42.90 15.03
CA ASN A 98 12.58 42.49 14.34
C ASN A 98 12.36 41.50 13.18
N SER A 99 11.13 41.40 12.68
CA SER A 99 10.84 40.52 11.55
C SER A 99 9.67 41.00 10.73
N ALA A 100 9.64 40.56 9.48
CA ALA A 100 8.54 40.76 8.55
C ALA A 100 8.36 39.52 7.68
N GLU A 101 7.13 39.33 7.21
CA GLU A 101 6.72 38.15 6.47
C GLU A 101 6.09 38.53 5.13
N VAL A 102 6.36 37.73 4.10
CA VAL A 102 5.68 37.78 2.81
C VAL A 102 5.20 36.37 2.49
N LYS A 103 3.89 36.22 2.28
CA LYS A 103 3.28 34.94 1.94
C LYS A 103 3.37 34.72 0.43
N VAL A 104 3.81 33.53 0.05
CA VAL A 104 3.76 32.99 -1.30
C VAL A 104 2.58 32.03 -1.38
N THR A 105 1.75 32.19 -2.40
CA THR A 105 0.69 31.22 -2.74
C THR A 105 0.92 30.76 -4.18
N THR A 106 1.12 29.47 -4.37
CA THR A 106 1.36 28.86 -5.69
C THR A 106 0.06 28.50 -6.39
N THR A 107 0.10 28.45 -7.72
CA THR A 107 -0.98 27.94 -8.57
C THR A 107 -0.67 26.52 -9.03
N ALA A 108 -1.63 25.85 -9.66
CA ALA A 108 -1.43 24.52 -10.24
C ALA A 108 -0.34 24.48 -11.35
N SER A 109 0.05 25.64 -11.90
CA SER A 109 1.10 25.72 -12.92
C SER A 109 2.53 25.76 -12.36
N PHE A 110 2.69 25.94 -11.04
CA PHE A 110 3.98 25.81 -10.37
C PHE A 110 4.40 24.34 -10.31
N ASP A 111 5.30 23.92 -11.20
CA ASP A 111 5.81 22.55 -11.24
C ASP A 111 7.16 22.39 -10.54
N LYS A 112 7.55 21.13 -10.27
CA LYS A 112 8.77 20.79 -9.51
C LYS A 112 10.09 21.21 -10.16
N ASN A 113 10.09 21.56 -11.45
CA ASN A 113 11.26 22.07 -12.15
C ASN A 113 11.34 23.60 -12.13
N LYS A 114 10.34 24.26 -11.54
CA LYS A 114 10.32 25.71 -11.37
C LYS A 114 10.85 26.10 -10.00
N SER A 115 11.61 27.20 -9.98
CA SER A 115 12.00 27.89 -8.76
C SER A 115 12.05 29.38 -9.01
N PHE A 116 12.05 30.14 -7.92
CA PHE A 116 12.37 31.56 -7.96
C PHE A 116 13.25 31.95 -6.78
N LYS A 117 14.14 32.90 -7.04
CA LYS A 117 15.02 33.54 -6.07
C LYS A 117 14.40 34.87 -5.68
N VAL A 118 14.28 35.11 -4.38
CA VAL A 118 13.94 36.43 -3.81
C VAL A 118 15.22 37.02 -3.25
N GLU A 119 15.61 38.19 -3.73
CA GLU A 119 16.85 38.88 -3.33
C GLU A 119 16.52 40.25 -2.75
N LEU A 120 17.03 40.52 -1.54
CA LEU A 120 16.85 41.81 -0.88
C LEU A 120 17.49 42.91 -1.75
N GLY A 121 16.73 43.98 -1.94
CA GLY A 121 17.17 45.14 -2.69
C GLY A 121 18.01 46.09 -1.83
N THR A 122 17.88 47.39 -2.11
CA THR A 122 18.59 48.43 -1.37
C THR A 122 18.25 48.38 0.12
N MET A 123 19.29 48.34 0.96
CA MET A 123 19.13 48.36 2.42
C MET A 123 18.58 49.72 2.88
N PRO A 124 17.59 49.74 3.78
CA PRO A 124 17.08 50.99 4.36
C PRO A 124 18.15 51.73 5.16
N ALA A 125 17.97 53.04 5.31
CA ALA A 125 18.89 53.86 6.10
C ALA A 125 19.01 53.37 7.55
N GLY A 126 20.24 53.27 8.06
CA GLY A 126 20.51 52.78 9.42
C GLY A 126 20.52 51.27 9.56
N ALA A 127 20.37 50.54 8.45
CA ALA A 127 20.52 49.09 8.41
C ALA A 127 21.63 48.68 7.44
N THR A 128 22.26 47.53 7.71
CA THR A 128 23.23 46.91 6.82
C THR A 128 22.80 45.51 6.41
N SER A 129 23.47 44.99 5.39
CA SER A 129 23.29 43.62 4.93
C SER A 129 23.78 42.63 5.99
N GLY A 130 22.92 41.67 6.33
CA GLY A 130 23.34 40.44 6.99
C GLY A 130 24.04 39.49 6.02
N ASN A 131 24.15 38.22 6.42
CA ASN A 131 24.86 37.22 5.62
C ASN A 131 23.98 36.64 4.50
N LEU A 132 22.68 36.52 4.75
CA LEU A 132 21.76 35.85 3.84
C LEU A 132 20.82 36.85 3.16
N LEU A 133 21.26 37.38 2.01
CA LEU A 133 20.54 38.42 1.27
C LEU A 133 19.59 37.89 0.19
N PHE A 134 19.58 36.58 -0.03
CA PHE A 134 18.64 35.95 -0.93
C PHE A 134 18.14 34.64 -0.35
N THR A 135 16.98 34.22 -0.83
CA THR A 135 16.41 32.91 -0.55
C THR A 135 15.84 32.31 -1.83
N GLU A 136 15.92 31.00 -1.96
CA GLU A 136 15.30 30.27 -3.06
C GLU A 136 13.99 29.61 -2.59
N VAL A 137 12.97 29.69 -3.45
CA VAL A 137 11.67 29.07 -3.22
C VAL A 137 11.42 28.05 -4.31
N SER A 138 11.22 26.79 -3.90
CA SER A 138 11.02 25.65 -4.81
C SER A 138 10.25 24.53 -4.11
N ILE A 139 9.80 23.53 -4.86
CA ILE A 139 9.31 22.27 -4.29
C ILE A 139 10.54 21.44 -3.89
N GLN A 140 10.78 21.24 -2.60
CA GLN A 140 11.95 20.48 -2.14
C GLN A 140 11.67 18.97 -2.14
N PRO A 141 12.70 18.10 -2.20
CA PRO A 141 12.52 16.65 -2.20
C PRO A 141 11.69 16.11 -1.02
N LYS A 142 11.77 16.74 0.16
CA LYS A 142 10.96 16.38 1.33
C LYS A 142 9.47 16.70 1.18
N ASP A 143 9.12 17.63 0.28
CA ASP A 143 7.75 18.07 0.00
C ASP A 143 7.14 17.34 -1.22
N ILE A 144 7.94 16.46 -1.85
CA ILE A 144 7.49 15.55 -2.91
C ILE A 144 6.98 14.26 -2.25
N LEU A 145 5.74 13.86 -2.57
CA LEU A 145 5.21 12.56 -2.23
C LEU A 145 5.41 11.58 -3.38
N ILE A 146 6.22 10.56 -3.12
CA ILE A 146 6.39 9.41 -4.00
C ILE A 146 5.27 8.43 -3.66
N TYR A 147 4.37 8.19 -4.61
CA TYR A 147 3.28 7.24 -4.45
C TYR A 147 3.54 5.95 -5.23
N SER A 148 3.25 4.81 -4.65
CA SER A 148 3.29 3.53 -5.35
C SER A 148 2.14 2.67 -4.89
N PHE A 149 1.40 2.08 -5.82
CA PHE A 149 0.57 0.94 -5.45
C PHE A 149 1.48 -0.15 -4.86
N GLU A 150 0.99 -0.91 -3.90
CA GLU A 150 1.81 -1.95 -3.24
C GLU A 150 2.10 -3.12 -4.20
N TYR A 151 1.13 -3.42 -5.07
CA TYR A 151 1.23 -4.47 -6.08
C TYR A 151 0.81 -3.94 -7.46
N PRO A 152 1.49 -4.36 -8.54
CA PRO A 152 1.13 -3.96 -9.91
C PRO A 152 -0.13 -4.68 -10.42
N ASN A 153 -0.49 -5.81 -9.79
CA ASN A 153 -1.67 -6.59 -10.10
C ASN A 153 -2.37 -6.99 -8.81
N VAL A 154 -3.70 -6.89 -8.80
CA VAL A 154 -4.60 -7.31 -7.72
C VAL A 154 -5.71 -8.15 -8.33
N THR A 155 -6.16 -9.17 -7.61
CA THR A 155 -7.29 -10.00 -8.03
C THR A 155 -8.52 -9.62 -7.22
N MET A 156 -9.64 -9.39 -7.90
CA MET A 156 -10.94 -9.16 -7.26
C MET A 156 -11.85 -10.36 -7.47
N THR A 157 -12.30 -10.97 -6.38
CA THR A 157 -13.31 -12.04 -6.37
C THR A 157 -14.68 -11.45 -6.01
N GLU A 158 -14.93 -11.19 -4.72
CA GLU A 158 -16.10 -10.46 -4.21
C GLU A 158 -15.75 -9.02 -3.87
N THR A 159 -14.58 -8.83 -3.28
CA THR A 159 -14.01 -7.51 -2.99
C THR A 159 -12.53 -7.51 -3.33
N ALA A 160 -11.98 -6.31 -3.49
CA ALA A 160 -10.54 -6.12 -3.55
C ALA A 160 -10.17 -4.92 -2.66
N GLU A 161 -9.14 -5.10 -1.84
CA GLU A 161 -8.50 -4.01 -1.11
C GLU A 161 -7.21 -3.65 -1.82
N ILE A 162 -7.11 -2.41 -2.27
CA ILE A 162 -5.96 -1.88 -3.00
C ILE A 162 -5.22 -0.91 -2.08
N ASN A 163 -3.94 -1.17 -1.88
CA ASN A 163 -3.07 -0.36 -1.04
C ASN A 163 -2.16 0.54 -1.87
N LEU A 164 -1.94 1.76 -1.37
CA LEU A 164 -0.99 2.72 -1.88
C LEU A 164 -0.03 3.10 -0.76
N THR A 165 1.27 3.02 -1.03
CA THR A 165 2.31 3.52 -0.14
C THR A 165 2.72 4.92 -0.56
N LEU A 166 3.00 5.76 0.43
CA LEU A 166 3.54 7.10 0.28
C LEU A 166 4.90 7.19 0.95
N GLN A 167 5.84 7.84 0.29
CA GLN A 167 7.17 8.19 0.79
C GLN A 167 7.49 9.64 0.42
N THR A 168 8.50 10.23 1.04
CA THR A 168 9.07 11.50 0.59
C THR A 168 10.32 11.26 -0.23
N GLY A 169 10.79 12.26 -0.97
CA GLY A 169 12.07 12.20 -1.69
C GLY A 169 13.30 12.01 -0.78
N VAL A 170 13.15 12.07 0.54
CA VAL A 170 14.24 11.91 1.52
C VAL A 170 13.98 10.81 2.56
N GLY A 171 12.88 10.05 2.45
CA GLY A 171 12.61 8.92 3.36
C GLY A 171 11.14 8.66 3.64
N SER A 172 10.84 8.18 4.85
CA SER A 172 9.48 7.80 5.25
C SER A 172 8.54 9.01 5.35
N PHE A 173 7.37 8.90 4.72
CA PHE A 173 6.27 9.85 4.90
C PHE A 173 5.39 9.42 6.08
N VAL A 174 4.77 10.39 6.77
CA VAL A 174 3.70 10.13 7.75
C VAL A 174 2.65 11.22 7.58
N ALA A 175 1.40 10.85 7.34
CA ALA A 175 0.31 11.79 7.22
C ALA A 175 -0.01 12.44 8.57
N GLU A 176 0.09 13.77 8.68
CA GLU A 176 -0.24 14.48 9.93
C GLU A 176 -1.74 14.43 10.26
N LYS A 177 -2.57 14.36 9.21
CA LYS A 177 -4.03 14.24 9.26
C LYS A 177 -4.49 13.26 8.18
N GLU A 178 -5.75 12.85 8.24
CA GLU A 178 -6.32 12.02 7.18
C GLU A 178 -6.17 12.73 5.82
N MET A 179 -5.66 12.00 4.83
CA MET A 179 -5.56 12.45 3.45
C MET A 179 -6.46 11.58 2.57
N ARG A 180 -7.05 12.23 1.57
CA ARG A 180 -7.87 11.59 0.54
C ARG A 180 -7.25 11.88 -0.81
N ILE A 181 -6.91 10.83 -1.54
CA ILE A 181 -6.27 10.94 -2.84
C ILE A 181 -7.23 10.36 -3.89
N PRO A 182 -7.81 11.19 -4.77
CA PRO A 182 -8.79 10.72 -5.75
C PRO A 182 -8.15 9.75 -6.74
N VAL A 183 -8.94 8.77 -7.19
CA VAL A 183 -8.53 7.80 -8.21
C VAL A 183 -9.41 7.88 -9.44
N GLU A 184 -8.87 7.45 -10.57
CA GLU A 184 -9.62 7.31 -11.81
C GLU A 184 -9.27 6.00 -12.52
N LEU A 185 -10.12 5.63 -13.46
CA LEU A 185 -9.88 4.49 -14.33
C LEU A 185 -8.97 4.94 -15.47
N ALA A 186 -7.83 4.28 -15.62
CA ALA A 186 -6.95 4.52 -16.75
C ALA A 186 -7.52 3.89 -18.03
N GLN A 187 -7.05 4.43 -19.16
CA GLN A 187 -7.29 3.82 -20.48
C GLN A 187 -6.81 2.36 -20.46
N GLY A 188 -7.62 1.47 -21.03
CA GLY A 188 -7.40 0.02 -20.99
C GLY A 188 -8.18 -0.72 -19.92
N SER A 189 -8.89 -0.01 -19.03
CA SER A 189 -9.94 -0.63 -18.21
C SER A 189 -11.06 -1.15 -19.13
N THR A 190 -11.43 -2.42 -18.98
CA THR A 190 -12.50 -3.04 -19.74
C THR A 190 -13.81 -3.09 -18.95
N ALA A 191 -13.72 -3.29 -17.64
CA ALA A 191 -14.84 -3.32 -16.71
C ALA A 191 -15.48 -1.94 -16.51
N VAL A 192 -16.81 -1.93 -16.36
CA VAL A 192 -17.63 -0.72 -16.23
C VAL A 192 -18.06 -0.53 -14.78
N GLU A 193 -17.73 0.64 -14.21
CA GLU A 193 -18.17 1.04 -12.87
C GLU A 193 -19.72 1.12 -12.80
N GLY A 194 -20.31 0.58 -11.74
CA GLY A 194 -21.75 0.46 -11.55
C GLY A 194 -22.40 -0.74 -12.25
N VAL A 195 -21.66 -1.43 -13.14
CA VAL A 195 -22.14 -2.66 -13.81
C VAL A 195 -21.34 -3.87 -13.34
N ASN A 196 -20.02 -3.84 -13.50
CA ASN A 196 -19.14 -4.97 -13.17
C ASN A 196 -18.56 -4.87 -11.76
N PHE A 197 -18.35 -3.64 -11.29
CA PHE A 197 -17.82 -3.35 -9.96
C PHE A 197 -18.32 -2.00 -9.43
N SER A 198 -18.17 -1.76 -8.13
CA SER A 198 -18.33 -0.44 -7.51
C SER A 198 -17.20 -0.16 -6.53
N PHE A 199 -16.96 1.11 -6.21
CA PHE A 199 -16.15 1.49 -5.06
C PHE A 199 -16.95 1.22 -3.77
N ASP A 200 -16.27 0.71 -2.74
CA ASP A 200 -16.84 0.56 -1.40
C ASP A 200 -16.56 1.83 -0.58
N GLY A 201 -17.39 2.85 -0.80
CA GLY A 201 -17.23 4.18 -0.23
C GLY A 201 -16.89 5.23 -1.30
N THR A 202 -16.06 6.20 -0.94
CA THR A 202 -15.64 7.26 -1.88
C THR A 202 -14.58 6.73 -2.86
N LYS A 203 -14.52 7.34 -4.05
CA LYS A 203 -13.53 7.03 -5.10
C LYS A 203 -12.17 7.66 -4.79
N GLU A 204 -11.68 7.39 -3.59
CA GLU A 204 -10.48 8.00 -3.02
C GLU A 204 -9.71 6.96 -2.22
N ILE A 205 -8.39 7.00 -2.32
CA ILE A 205 -7.51 6.31 -1.39
C ILE A 205 -7.47 7.12 -0.10
N VAL A 206 -7.79 6.47 1.01
CA VAL A 206 -7.80 7.10 2.34
C VAL A 206 -6.52 6.73 3.07
N VAL A 207 -5.69 7.73 3.40
CA VAL A 207 -4.48 7.58 4.23
C VAL A 207 -4.81 8.13 5.62
N PRO A 208 -4.95 7.28 6.66
CA PRO A 208 -5.25 7.76 8.01
C PRO A 208 -4.11 8.60 8.60
N ALA A 209 -4.44 9.46 9.55
CA ALA A 209 -3.44 10.20 10.33
C ALA A 209 -2.45 9.22 11.00
N GLY A 210 -1.16 9.58 11.02
CA GLY A 210 -0.08 8.76 11.52
C GLY A 210 0.31 7.58 10.62
N LYS A 211 -0.27 7.47 9.41
CA LYS A 211 0.04 6.39 8.47
C LYS A 211 0.71 6.92 7.20
N SER A 212 1.42 6.03 6.54
CA SER A 212 2.07 6.23 5.24
C SER A 212 1.43 5.38 4.13
N LYS A 213 0.43 4.58 4.50
CA LYS A 213 -0.31 3.70 3.60
C LYS A 213 -1.76 4.12 3.57
N GLY A 214 -2.30 4.25 2.38
CA GLY A 214 -3.72 4.44 2.16
C GLY A 214 -4.35 3.24 1.48
N THR A 215 -5.65 3.10 1.65
CA THR A 215 -6.41 1.99 1.09
C THR A 215 -7.65 2.49 0.34
N ILE A 216 -8.04 1.72 -0.67
CA ILE A 216 -9.33 1.85 -1.36
C ILE A 216 -9.90 0.46 -1.58
N LYS A 217 -11.22 0.32 -1.45
CA LYS A 217 -11.91 -0.96 -1.57
C LYS A 217 -12.84 -0.97 -2.76
N LEU A 218 -12.87 -2.08 -3.48
CA LEU A 218 -13.79 -2.35 -4.56
C LEU A 218 -14.70 -3.51 -4.19
N LYS A 219 -15.92 -3.49 -4.74
CA LYS A 219 -16.91 -4.57 -4.67
C LYS A 219 -17.20 -5.06 -6.08
N PHE A 220 -17.21 -6.37 -6.25
CA PHE A 220 -17.69 -7.02 -7.45
C PHE A 220 -19.22 -6.94 -7.51
N LEU A 221 -19.76 -6.69 -8.71
CA LEU A 221 -21.19 -6.63 -8.95
C LEU A 221 -21.64 -7.73 -9.93
N LYS A 222 -20.96 -7.83 -11.08
CA LYS A 222 -21.37 -8.72 -12.17
C LYS A 222 -20.20 -9.07 -13.09
N GLN A 223 -20.14 -10.32 -13.53
CA GLN A 223 -19.20 -10.78 -14.54
C GLN A 223 -19.82 -10.68 -15.94
N GLU A 224 -19.05 -10.16 -16.89
CA GLU A 224 -19.41 -10.10 -18.32
C GLU A 224 -18.17 -10.42 -19.16
N ALA A 225 -18.36 -11.13 -20.27
CA ALA A 225 -17.25 -11.53 -21.13
C ALA A 225 -16.46 -10.31 -21.63
N GLY A 226 -15.14 -10.31 -21.42
CA GLY A 226 -14.24 -9.22 -21.80
C GLY A 226 -14.38 -7.94 -20.97
N LYS A 227 -15.07 -7.98 -19.82
CA LYS A 227 -15.27 -6.87 -18.87
C LYS A 227 -14.61 -7.16 -17.52
N ASP A 228 -13.37 -7.61 -17.58
CA ASP A 228 -12.64 -8.28 -16.51
C ASP A 228 -11.41 -7.52 -15.99
N LEU A 229 -11.17 -6.30 -16.45
CA LEU A 229 -9.99 -5.53 -16.10
C LEU A 229 -10.35 -4.11 -15.66
N ILE A 230 -9.87 -3.72 -14.48
CA ILE A 230 -9.86 -2.34 -13.99
C ILE A 230 -8.40 -1.91 -13.92
N VAL A 231 -8.03 -0.80 -14.55
CA VAL A 231 -6.72 -0.19 -14.38
C VAL A 231 -6.89 1.05 -13.52
N LEU A 232 -6.48 0.96 -12.25
CA LEU A 232 -6.56 2.09 -11.33
C LEU A 232 -5.29 2.93 -11.41
N LYS A 233 -5.47 4.25 -11.44
CA LYS A 233 -4.43 5.25 -11.25
C LYS A 233 -4.94 6.36 -10.33
N LEU A 234 -4.03 7.16 -9.79
CA LEU A 234 -4.44 8.41 -9.15
C LEU A 234 -5.06 9.33 -10.22
N ALA A 235 -6.15 10.01 -9.88
CA ALA A 235 -6.69 11.09 -10.69
C ALA A 235 -5.70 12.26 -10.71
N ALA A 236 -5.89 13.24 -11.60
CA ALA A 236 -4.98 14.38 -11.75
C ALA A 236 -4.49 14.92 -10.39
N ILE A 237 -3.24 14.58 -10.07
CA ILE A 237 -2.55 14.96 -8.84
C ILE A 237 -1.73 16.22 -9.12
N ASN A 238 -1.57 17.07 -8.11
CA ASN A 238 -0.73 18.26 -8.23
C ASN A 238 0.75 17.87 -8.40
N ASN A 239 1.58 18.87 -8.69
CA ASN A 239 3.00 18.67 -9.01
C ASN A 239 3.87 18.14 -7.84
N HIS A 240 3.28 17.94 -6.64
CA HIS A 240 3.97 17.32 -5.50
C HIS A 240 3.97 15.81 -5.55
N TYR A 241 3.17 15.17 -6.41
CA TYR A 241 3.14 13.71 -6.49
C TYR A 241 4.01 13.20 -7.63
N VAL A 242 4.81 12.19 -7.32
CA VAL A 242 5.63 11.49 -8.31
C VAL A 242 5.38 9.99 -8.19
N ALA A 243 5.20 9.33 -9.32
CA ALA A 243 5.06 7.89 -9.33
C ALA A 243 6.35 7.21 -8.86
N GLY A 244 6.22 6.27 -7.94
CA GLY A 244 7.24 5.29 -7.60
C GLY A 244 7.15 4.07 -8.52
N ASN A 245 7.44 2.89 -7.96
CA ASN A 245 7.55 1.64 -8.72
C ASN A 245 6.28 1.30 -9.50
N PHE A 246 5.11 1.47 -8.89
CA PHE A 246 3.83 1.14 -9.51
C PHE A 246 2.91 2.36 -9.51
N ALA A 247 2.98 3.14 -10.61
CA ALA A 247 2.13 4.31 -10.85
C ALA A 247 0.65 3.95 -11.06
N THR A 248 0.40 2.71 -11.47
CA THR A 248 -0.92 2.13 -11.72
C THR A 248 -0.97 0.73 -11.15
N THR A 249 -2.17 0.23 -10.87
CA THR A 249 -2.40 -1.18 -10.55
C THR A 249 -3.52 -1.73 -11.41
N LYS A 250 -3.35 -2.97 -11.86
CA LYS A 250 -4.36 -3.70 -12.63
C LYS A 250 -5.14 -4.58 -11.67
N VAL A 251 -6.41 -4.29 -11.48
CA VAL A 251 -7.33 -5.17 -10.78
C VAL A 251 -8.00 -6.07 -11.81
N SER A 252 -7.62 -7.34 -11.82
CA SER A 252 -8.32 -8.34 -12.62
C SER A 252 -9.60 -8.73 -11.89
N ILE A 253 -10.75 -8.42 -12.47
CA ILE A 253 -12.04 -8.94 -12.03
C ILE A 253 -12.06 -10.39 -12.47
N PHE A 254 -11.70 -11.24 -11.54
CA PHE A 254 -11.66 -12.66 -11.80
C PHE A 254 -13.07 -13.25 -11.86
N GLY A 255 -14.03 -12.62 -11.17
CA GLY A 255 -15.21 -13.36 -10.75
C GLY A 255 -14.76 -14.59 -9.95
N SER A 256 -15.58 -15.61 -9.80
CA SER A 256 -15.07 -16.90 -9.31
C SER A 256 -14.15 -17.53 -10.38
N ASN A 257 -13.14 -18.33 -9.99
CA ASN A 257 -12.32 -19.21 -10.86
C ASN A 257 -13.13 -20.19 -11.77
N TYR A 258 -14.44 -19.99 -11.85
CA TYR A 258 -15.44 -20.83 -12.45
C TYR A 258 -15.50 -20.73 -13.97
N THR A 259 -15.24 -19.58 -14.57
CA THR A 259 -15.30 -19.45 -16.05
C THR A 259 -14.27 -20.31 -16.77
N ARG A 260 -13.08 -20.51 -16.18
CA ARG A 260 -12.09 -21.48 -16.68
C ARG A 260 -12.54 -22.92 -16.45
N LEU A 261 -13.32 -23.19 -15.41
CA LEU A 261 -13.90 -24.52 -15.16
C LEU A 261 -15.02 -24.84 -16.15
N ILE A 262 -15.84 -23.85 -16.56
CA ILE A 262 -16.98 -24.06 -17.46
C ILE A 262 -16.54 -24.82 -18.70
N GLY A 263 -17.17 -25.96 -18.97
CA GLY A 263 -16.86 -26.88 -20.05
C GLY A 263 -16.78 -28.33 -19.58
N THR A 264 -16.38 -29.20 -20.50
CA THR A 264 -16.30 -30.64 -20.25
C THR A 264 -14.85 -31.06 -20.03
N TRP A 265 -14.62 -31.87 -19.01
CA TRP A 265 -13.31 -32.39 -18.62
C TRP A 265 -13.38 -33.90 -18.51
N LYS A 266 -12.57 -34.62 -19.29
CA LYS A 266 -12.50 -36.09 -19.26
C LYS A 266 -11.38 -36.54 -18.33
N TYR A 267 -11.61 -37.60 -17.58
CA TYR A 267 -10.59 -38.16 -16.68
C TYR A 267 -9.31 -38.49 -17.45
N LYS A 268 -8.18 -38.14 -16.85
CA LYS A 268 -6.83 -38.35 -17.37
C LYS A 268 -6.03 -39.30 -16.47
N ALA A 269 -5.95 -39.00 -15.17
CA ALA A 269 -5.07 -39.74 -14.26
C ALA A 269 -5.44 -39.59 -12.78
N PHE A 270 -4.97 -40.53 -11.96
CA PHE A 270 -4.87 -40.41 -10.51
C PHE A 270 -3.43 -39.95 -10.20
N SER A 271 -3.23 -38.65 -10.05
CA SER A 271 -1.90 -38.03 -10.14
C SER A 271 -1.00 -38.29 -8.94
N ASN A 272 -1.56 -38.52 -7.75
CA ASN A 272 -0.78 -38.75 -6.53
C ASN A 272 -0.93 -40.18 -5.95
N ILE A 273 -1.36 -41.16 -6.76
CA ILE A 273 -1.61 -42.53 -6.28
C ILE A 273 -0.37 -43.18 -5.65
N ASP A 274 0.80 -43.07 -6.28
CA ASP A 274 2.04 -43.69 -5.75
C ASP A 274 2.42 -43.11 -4.38
N TRP A 275 2.24 -41.80 -4.21
CA TRP A 275 2.46 -41.13 -2.93
C TRP A 275 1.46 -41.59 -1.87
N LEU A 276 0.17 -41.72 -2.21
CA LEU A 276 -0.83 -42.24 -1.28
C LEU A 276 -0.48 -43.66 -0.85
N VAL A 277 -0.12 -44.55 -1.78
CA VAL A 277 0.27 -45.93 -1.48
C VAL A 277 1.46 -45.95 -0.51
N LEU A 278 2.50 -45.18 -0.81
CA LEU A 278 3.69 -45.09 0.04
C LEU A 278 3.36 -44.62 1.47
N ASN A 279 2.43 -43.68 1.62
CA ASN A 279 2.11 -43.03 2.90
C ASN A 279 0.90 -43.64 3.63
N THR A 280 0.37 -44.78 3.17
CA THR A 280 -0.80 -45.42 3.80
C THR A 280 -0.62 -46.93 4.00
N THR A 281 0.27 -47.59 3.24
CA THR A 281 0.50 -49.04 3.35
C THR A 281 0.95 -49.46 4.77
N TYR A 282 1.71 -48.63 5.48
CA TYR A 282 2.17 -48.94 6.84
C TYR A 282 1.01 -48.97 7.87
N LEU A 283 -0.17 -48.45 7.52
CA LEU A 283 -1.39 -48.52 8.31
C LEU A 283 -2.28 -49.72 7.92
N ASN A 284 -1.75 -50.67 7.15
CA ASN A 284 -2.45 -51.88 6.68
C ASN A 284 -3.69 -51.59 5.81
N ASP A 285 -3.74 -50.45 5.13
CA ASP A 285 -4.71 -50.22 4.05
C ASP A 285 -4.22 -50.88 2.75
N ASP A 286 -5.11 -51.57 2.04
CA ASP A 286 -4.79 -52.27 0.78
C ASP A 286 -4.77 -51.29 -0.41
N PRO A 287 -3.62 -51.04 -1.05
CA PRO A 287 -3.50 -50.20 -2.24
C PRO A 287 -4.43 -50.59 -3.39
N ALA A 288 -4.75 -51.88 -3.54
CA ALA A 288 -5.59 -52.38 -4.63
C ALA A 288 -7.06 -51.94 -4.53
N THR A 289 -7.48 -51.45 -3.35
CA THR A 289 -8.82 -50.93 -3.10
C THR A 289 -9.01 -49.46 -3.46
N LEU A 290 -7.91 -48.75 -3.78
CA LEU A 290 -7.98 -47.34 -4.15
C LEU A 290 -8.85 -47.13 -5.41
N PRO A 291 -9.68 -46.07 -5.45
CA PRO A 291 -10.64 -45.80 -6.54
C PRO A 291 -9.99 -45.37 -7.87
N SER A 292 -9.26 -46.31 -8.47
CA SER A 292 -8.36 -46.09 -9.61
C SER A 292 -8.94 -46.57 -10.94
N LYS A 293 -10.07 -47.27 -10.95
CA LYS A 293 -10.67 -47.86 -12.17
C LYS A 293 -11.51 -46.82 -12.92
N ASN A 294 -10.86 -45.76 -13.41
CA ASN A 294 -11.47 -44.66 -14.15
C ASN A 294 -10.95 -44.60 -15.60
N THR A 295 -11.73 -44.02 -16.49
CA THR A 295 -11.46 -43.96 -17.93
C THR A 295 -11.80 -42.58 -18.48
N ASN A 296 -11.35 -42.26 -19.69
CA ASN A 296 -11.70 -41.00 -20.36
C ASN A 296 -13.22 -40.82 -20.66
N LYS A 297 -14.07 -41.80 -20.31
CA LYS A 297 -15.53 -41.68 -20.33
C LYS A 297 -16.10 -41.07 -19.06
N ASP A 298 -15.27 -40.88 -18.03
CA ASP A 298 -15.59 -40.21 -16.79
C ASP A 298 -15.43 -38.69 -16.98
N LEU A 299 -16.55 -37.98 -17.06
CA LEU A 299 -16.62 -36.56 -17.40
C LEU A 299 -17.15 -35.72 -16.24
N LEU A 300 -16.43 -34.64 -15.93
CA LEU A 300 -16.94 -33.51 -15.17
C LEU A 300 -17.38 -32.42 -16.15
N ILE A 301 -18.63 -31.98 -16.05
CA ILE A 301 -19.21 -30.95 -16.93
C ILE A 301 -19.61 -29.77 -16.04
N PHE A 302 -18.84 -28.70 -16.08
CA PHE A 302 -19.18 -27.48 -15.36
C PHE A 302 -19.99 -26.58 -16.30
N GLY A 303 -21.25 -26.31 -15.94
CA GLY A 303 -22.11 -25.33 -16.61
C GLY A 303 -22.29 -24.08 -15.76
N GLU A 304 -23.06 -23.09 -16.20
CA GLU A 304 -23.28 -21.86 -15.41
C GLU A 304 -23.96 -22.12 -14.05
N ASN A 305 -24.72 -23.23 -13.93
CA ASN A 305 -25.55 -23.55 -12.76
C ASN A 305 -24.94 -24.62 -11.81
N GLY A 306 -23.75 -25.15 -12.11
CA GLY A 306 -23.09 -26.15 -11.26
C GLY A 306 -22.33 -27.24 -12.03
N LEU A 307 -22.06 -28.33 -11.34
CA LEU A 307 -21.42 -29.54 -11.85
C LEU A 307 -22.47 -30.57 -12.25
N THR A 308 -22.35 -31.08 -13.47
CA THR A 308 -23.00 -32.31 -13.94
C THR A 308 -21.94 -33.37 -14.19
N VAL A 309 -22.27 -34.64 -13.91
CA VAL A 309 -21.31 -35.74 -14.06
C VAL A 309 -21.82 -36.83 -15.00
N GLN A 310 -20.90 -37.36 -15.81
CA GLN A 310 -21.14 -38.55 -16.61
C GLN A 310 -20.01 -39.53 -16.33
N MET A 311 -20.27 -40.53 -15.47
CA MET A 311 -19.22 -41.38 -14.93
C MET A 311 -19.56 -42.88 -15.06
N THR A 312 -18.55 -43.69 -15.32
CA THR A 312 -18.60 -45.15 -15.45
C THR A 312 -17.63 -45.84 -14.48
N GLY A 313 -16.51 -45.20 -14.16
CA GLY A 313 -15.47 -45.69 -13.27
C GLY A 313 -15.77 -45.52 -11.78
N ASP A 314 -14.76 -45.68 -10.94
CA ASP A 314 -14.88 -45.60 -9.48
C ASP A 314 -15.31 -44.20 -9.00
N VAL A 315 -14.86 -43.13 -9.67
CA VAL A 315 -15.18 -41.72 -9.32
C VAL A 315 -16.69 -41.42 -9.30
N LYS A 316 -17.52 -42.24 -9.97
CA LYS A 316 -18.99 -42.14 -9.90
C LYS A 316 -19.54 -42.36 -8.49
N ASN A 317 -18.78 -43.04 -7.63
CA ASN A 317 -19.16 -43.32 -6.26
C ASN A 317 -18.90 -42.13 -5.33
N TYR A 318 -18.23 -41.06 -5.81
CA TYR A 318 -17.98 -39.83 -5.07
C TYR A 318 -18.78 -38.66 -5.65
N PHE A 319 -18.54 -38.35 -6.93
CA PHE A 319 -19.14 -37.18 -7.56
C PHE A 319 -20.62 -37.42 -7.92
N ARG A 320 -21.39 -36.33 -7.85
CA ARG A 320 -22.79 -36.26 -8.26
C ARG A 320 -23.06 -34.92 -8.94
N ASP A 321 -24.21 -34.82 -9.58
CA ASP A 321 -24.74 -33.51 -9.98
C ASP A 321 -24.92 -32.65 -8.74
N ALA A 322 -24.37 -31.44 -8.76
CA ALA A 322 -24.32 -30.57 -7.60
C ALA A 322 -24.18 -29.10 -8.00
N ALA A 323 -24.79 -28.21 -7.22
CA ALA A 323 -24.42 -26.81 -7.24
C ALA A 323 -22.99 -26.66 -6.69
N VAL A 324 -22.23 -25.71 -7.24
CA VAL A 324 -20.85 -25.43 -6.85
C VAL A 324 -20.81 -24.06 -6.18
N THR A 325 -20.43 -24.02 -4.91
CA THR A 325 -20.22 -22.77 -4.16
C THR A 325 -18.72 -22.51 -4.05
N ASN A 326 -18.28 -21.31 -4.42
CA ASN A 326 -16.89 -20.88 -4.27
C ASN A 326 -16.57 -20.58 -2.79
N LEU A 327 -15.49 -21.15 -2.24
CA LEU A 327 -15.03 -20.90 -0.86
C LEU A 327 -13.71 -20.09 -0.79
N GLY A 328 -13.20 -19.61 -1.92
CA GLY A 328 -11.98 -18.81 -2.02
C GLY A 328 -10.70 -19.61 -2.31
N GLU A 329 -9.62 -18.87 -2.61
CA GLU A 329 -8.33 -19.48 -2.93
C GLU A 329 -7.55 -19.84 -1.67
N VAL A 330 -6.88 -20.99 -1.71
CA VAL A 330 -6.00 -21.46 -0.66
C VAL A 330 -4.62 -21.78 -1.23
N ASP A 331 -3.59 -21.60 -0.41
CA ASP A 331 -2.27 -22.15 -0.68
C ASP A 331 -2.30 -23.64 -0.40
N GLU A 332 -2.02 -24.43 -1.43
CA GLU A 332 -1.92 -25.89 -1.35
C GLU A 332 -0.47 -26.31 -1.52
N ARG A 333 -0.02 -27.30 -0.76
CA ARG A 333 1.31 -27.91 -0.91
C ARG A 333 1.16 -29.26 -1.59
N LEU A 334 1.85 -29.44 -2.72
CA LEU A 334 1.91 -30.74 -3.39
C LEU A 334 2.93 -31.62 -2.66
N GLN A 335 2.46 -32.39 -1.68
CA GLN A 335 3.27 -33.27 -0.83
C GLN A 335 3.93 -34.40 -1.62
N GLU A 336 3.31 -34.77 -2.74
CA GLU A 336 3.76 -35.80 -3.65
C GLU A 336 4.89 -35.35 -4.60
N VAL A 337 5.18 -34.04 -4.66
CA VAL A 337 6.20 -33.48 -5.56
C VAL A 337 7.44 -33.07 -4.76
N SER A 338 8.62 -33.45 -5.27
CA SER A 338 9.91 -33.07 -4.67
C SER A 338 10.02 -31.55 -4.49
N GLY A 339 10.47 -31.12 -3.31
CA GLY A 339 10.54 -29.70 -2.94
C GLY A 339 9.23 -29.11 -2.43
N TYR A 340 8.15 -29.88 -2.37
CA TYR A 340 6.85 -29.50 -1.79
C TYR A 340 6.34 -28.15 -2.31
N PRO A 341 6.22 -27.98 -3.63
CA PRO A 341 5.88 -26.70 -4.23
C PRO A 341 4.51 -26.23 -3.74
N LYS A 342 4.41 -24.93 -3.50
CA LYS A 342 3.16 -24.26 -3.18
C LYS A 342 2.46 -23.87 -4.47
N VAL A 343 1.18 -24.23 -4.55
CA VAL A 343 0.30 -23.91 -5.68
C VAL A 343 -0.94 -23.19 -5.17
N LYS A 344 -1.49 -22.29 -5.99
CA LYS A 344 -2.81 -21.72 -5.73
C LYS A 344 -3.89 -22.69 -6.20
N MET A 345 -4.85 -22.95 -5.33
CA MET A 345 -5.97 -23.84 -5.59
C MET A 345 -7.27 -23.14 -5.18
N GLN A 346 -8.31 -23.30 -5.98
CA GLN A 346 -9.64 -22.81 -5.68
C GLN A 346 -10.36 -23.83 -4.78
N LEU A 347 -10.69 -23.48 -3.55
CA LEU A 347 -11.55 -24.31 -2.70
C LEU A 347 -13.01 -24.07 -3.08
N VAL A 348 -13.79 -25.14 -3.22
CA VAL A 348 -15.23 -25.09 -3.49
C VAL A 348 -15.99 -26.05 -2.58
N GLN A 349 -17.27 -25.80 -2.39
CA GLN A 349 -18.22 -26.72 -1.79
C GLN A 349 -19.18 -27.24 -2.87
N LEU A 350 -19.31 -28.56 -3.01
CA LEU A 350 -20.39 -29.15 -3.79
C LEU A 350 -21.62 -29.32 -2.89
N SER A 351 -22.82 -29.03 -3.38
CA SER A 351 -24.06 -29.18 -2.61
C SER A 351 -24.40 -30.64 -2.28
N ALA A 352 -23.89 -31.59 -3.05
CA ALA A 352 -24.09 -33.01 -2.85
C ALA A 352 -22.89 -33.83 -3.37
N MET A 353 -22.27 -34.60 -2.50
CA MET A 353 -21.25 -35.60 -2.82
C MET A 353 -21.44 -36.81 -1.91
N ASN A 354 -21.09 -38.00 -2.39
CA ASN A 354 -21.06 -39.18 -1.52
C ASN A 354 -19.69 -39.28 -0.84
N VAL A 355 -19.59 -38.76 0.38
CA VAL A 355 -18.29 -38.70 1.07
C VAL A 355 -17.75 -40.07 1.44
N ASN A 356 -18.58 -41.12 1.51
CA ASN A 356 -18.08 -42.48 1.70
C ASN A 356 -17.32 -43.02 0.48
N PHE A 357 -17.44 -42.36 -0.69
CA PHE A 357 -16.79 -42.76 -1.94
C PHE A 357 -17.01 -44.26 -2.22
N SER A 358 -18.25 -44.74 -2.05
CA SER A 358 -18.59 -46.16 -2.11
C SER A 358 -19.91 -46.39 -2.84
N ALA A 359 -20.00 -47.50 -3.59
CA ALA A 359 -21.20 -47.90 -4.29
C ALA A 359 -22.31 -48.40 -3.34
N THR A 360 -21.93 -49.01 -2.21
CA THR A 360 -22.85 -49.71 -1.31
C THR A 360 -23.14 -48.97 -0.01
N LYS A 361 -22.25 -48.06 0.40
CA LYS A 361 -22.43 -47.19 1.57
C LYS A 361 -22.42 -45.74 1.10
N GLN A 362 -23.52 -45.03 1.34
CA GLN A 362 -23.66 -43.65 0.92
C GLN A 362 -23.87 -42.73 2.11
N ASN A 363 -23.09 -41.65 2.16
CA ASN A 363 -23.33 -40.49 3.00
C ASN A 363 -23.33 -39.28 2.07
N ILE A 364 -24.52 -38.89 1.62
CA ILE A 364 -24.68 -37.79 0.68
C ILE A 364 -24.88 -36.49 1.47
N ARG A 365 -23.92 -35.58 1.35
CA ARG A 365 -23.98 -34.26 1.99
C ARG A 365 -23.21 -33.22 1.18
N PRO A 366 -23.35 -31.92 1.50
CA PRO A 366 -22.40 -30.93 1.05
C PRO A 366 -20.98 -31.27 1.55
N GLY A 367 -19.97 -30.94 0.75
CA GLY A 367 -18.57 -31.16 1.14
C GLY A 367 -17.59 -30.39 0.27
N GLN A 368 -16.33 -30.35 0.69
CA GLN A 368 -15.31 -29.47 0.12
C GLN A 368 -14.28 -30.19 -0.75
N LEU A 369 -13.88 -29.56 -1.84
CA LEU A 369 -12.74 -30.00 -2.65
C LEU A 369 -12.01 -28.82 -3.26
N GLY A 370 -10.79 -29.06 -3.69
CA GLY A 370 -9.95 -28.08 -4.36
C GLY A 370 -9.86 -28.28 -5.86
N LEU A 371 -9.77 -27.19 -6.62
CA LEU A 371 -9.69 -27.18 -8.07
C LEU A 371 -8.51 -26.30 -8.53
N ARG A 372 -7.69 -26.81 -9.45
CA ARG A 372 -6.63 -26.03 -10.11
C ARG A 372 -6.58 -26.34 -11.60
N VAL A 373 -6.59 -25.30 -12.44
CA VAL A 373 -6.43 -25.45 -13.90
C VAL A 373 -5.04 -25.01 -14.33
N PHE A 374 -4.31 -25.84 -15.07
CA PHE A 374 -2.99 -25.54 -15.63
C PHE A 374 -2.81 -26.17 -17.01
N THR A 375 -1.71 -25.85 -17.69
CA THR A 375 -1.41 -26.40 -19.03
C THR A 375 -0.26 -27.40 -18.94
N GLU A 376 -0.43 -28.55 -19.58
CA GLU A 376 0.58 -29.61 -19.68
C GLU A 376 0.62 -30.12 -21.13
N ALA A 377 1.80 -30.09 -21.76
CA ALA A 377 1.99 -30.48 -23.17
C ALA A 377 0.99 -29.83 -24.14
N GLY A 378 0.67 -28.55 -23.93
CA GLY A 378 -0.27 -27.79 -24.76
C GLY A 378 -1.75 -28.09 -24.52
N LYS A 379 -2.09 -28.90 -23.51
CA LYS A 379 -3.46 -29.22 -23.14
C LYS A 379 -3.83 -28.64 -21.79
N GLU A 380 -5.08 -28.22 -21.62
CA GLU A 380 -5.60 -27.78 -20.33
C GLU A 380 -5.95 -28.98 -19.45
N ILE A 381 -5.43 -28.96 -18.22
CA ILE A 381 -5.61 -29.96 -17.19
C ILE A 381 -6.30 -29.31 -15.99
N LEU A 382 -7.41 -29.91 -15.57
CA LEU A 382 -8.07 -29.67 -14.30
C LEU A 382 -7.58 -30.70 -13.29
N GLU A 383 -6.90 -30.26 -12.24
CA GLU A 383 -6.62 -31.06 -11.06
C GLU A 383 -7.68 -30.84 -9.99
N VAL A 384 -8.27 -31.95 -9.54
CA VAL A 384 -9.29 -32.02 -8.50
C VAL A 384 -8.65 -32.65 -7.26
N THR A 385 -8.58 -31.88 -6.19
CA THR A 385 -8.02 -32.28 -4.90
C THR A 385 -9.16 -32.59 -3.93
N ILE A 386 -9.43 -33.87 -3.73
CA ILE A 386 -10.45 -34.38 -2.83
C ILE A 386 -9.86 -34.45 -1.42
N ILE A 387 -10.35 -33.57 -0.55
CA ILE A 387 -9.97 -33.49 0.88
C ILE A 387 -11.09 -33.97 1.80
N ASP A 388 -12.33 -33.96 1.32
CA ASP A 388 -13.52 -34.28 2.11
C ASP A 388 -14.11 -35.62 1.67
N TYR A 389 -13.61 -36.69 2.30
CA TYR A 389 -14.10 -38.06 2.13
C TYR A 389 -13.91 -38.85 3.43
N GLU A 390 -14.83 -39.78 3.67
CA GLU A 390 -14.96 -40.62 4.86
C GLU A 390 -15.04 -42.09 4.41
N PRO A 391 -13.96 -42.63 3.84
CA PRO A 391 -14.04 -43.88 3.11
C PRO A 391 -14.17 -45.06 4.08
N THR A 392 -14.90 -46.08 3.65
CA THR A 392 -15.17 -47.29 4.46
C THR A 392 -14.66 -48.58 3.82
N SER A 393 -14.28 -48.52 2.54
CA SER A 393 -13.84 -49.65 1.73
C SER A 393 -12.41 -49.50 1.18
N PHE A 394 -11.78 -48.36 1.41
CA PHE A 394 -10.38 -48.06 1.12
C PHE A 394 -9.90 -47.03 2.15
N LEU A 395 -8.60 -46.99 2.46
CA LEU A 395 -8.02 -46.01 3.41
C LEU A 395 -8.76 -45.89 4.76
N ALA A 396 -9.41 -46.97 5.21
CA ALA A 396 -10.24 -46.94 6.42
C ALA A 396 -9.38 -46.85 7.68
N ASN A 397 -8.23 -47.52 7.70
CA ASN A 397 -7.30 -47.43 8.82
C ASN A 397 -6.66 -46.04 8.87
N THR A 398 -6.22 -45.52 7.71
CA THR A 398 -5.71 -44.16 7.56
C THR A 398 -6.73 -43.12 8.01
N TYR A 399 -8.02 -43.28 7.66
CA TYR A 399 -9.06 -42.33 8.08
C TYR A 399 -9.24 -42.34 9.60
N ASN A 400 -9.25 -43.52 10.23
CA ASN A 400 -9.37 -43.64 11.67
C ASN A 400 -8.17 -43.01 12.41
N GLU A 401 -6.96 -43.16 11.89
CA GLU A 401 -5.76 -42.52 12.43
C GLU A 401 -5.86 -40.99 12.32
N TYR A 402 -6.21 -40.47 11.14
CA TYR A 402 -6.26 -39.02 10.91
C TYR A 402 -7.40 -38.33 11.66
N LYS A 403 -8.49 -39.05 11.95
CA LYS A 403 -9.60 -38.53 12.75
C LYS A 403 -9.15 -38.10 14.15
N TYR A 404 -8.08 -38.69 14.69
CA TYR A 404 -7.51 -38.32 15.97
C TYR A 404 -6.91 -36.90 15.98
N TYR A 405 -6.38 -36.43 14.84
CA TYR A 405 -5.77 -35.10 14.74
C TYR A 405 -6.81 -33.96 14.72
N GLY A 406 -8.09 -34.27 14.50
CA GLY A 406 -9.19 -33.30 14.63
C GLY A 406 -9.31 -32.27 13.50
N ASP A 407 -8.60 -32.45 12.39
CA ASP A 407 -8.75 -31.62 11.20
C ASP A 407 -10.14 -31.76 10.58
N VAL A 408 -10.64 -30.66 9.99
CA VAL A 408 -11.91 -30.65 9.25
C VAL A 408 -11.68 -29.99 7.89
N PRO A 409 -11.83 -30.71 6.77
CA PRO A 409 -12.05 -32.16 6.67
C PRO A 409 -10.88 -33.01 7.19
N VAL A 410 -11.15 -34.25 7.63
CA VAL A 410 -10.16 -35.17 8.23
C VAL A 410 -8.94 -35.39 7.33
N PHE A 411 -9.16 -35.49 6.01
CA PHE A 411 -8.11 -35.71 5.02
C PHE A 411 -7.60 -34.43 4.35
N ARG A 412 -7.62 -33.30 5.07
CA ARG A 412 -6.99 -32.05 4.62
C ARG A 412 -5.53 -32.23 4.18
N TYR A 413 -4.77 -33.08 4.86
CA TYR A 413 -3.35 -33.34 4.59
C TYR A 413 -3.07 -34.72 4.00
N MET A 414 -4.12 -35.45 3.60
CA MET A 414 -4.02 -36.73 2.90
C MET A 414 -4.97 -36.73 1.70
N PRO A 415 -4.80 -35.80 0.74
CA PRO A 415 -5.76 -35.64 -0.35
C PRO A 415 -5.65 -36.75 -1.39
N ILE A 416 -6.76 -37.02 -2.08
CA ILE A 416 -6.78 -37.71 -3.37
C ILE A 416 -6.73 -36.67 -4.48
N ARG A 417 -5.81 -36.81 -5.45
CA ARG A 417 -5.73 -35.92 -6.61
C ARG A 417 -6.04 -36.65 -7.91
N TYR A 418 -7.06 -36.16 -8.61
CA TYR A 418 -7.38 -36.59 -9.96
C TYR A 418 -7.10 -35.48 -10.95
N GLN A 419 -6.64 -35.85 -12.13
CA GLN A 419 -6.50 -34.94 -13.26
C GLN A 419 -7.53 -35.28 -14.34
N PHE A 420 -8.09 -34.24 -14.92
CA PHE A 420 -9.00 -34.29 -16.05
C PHE A 420 -8.47 -33.39 -17.16
N GLU A 421 -8.51 -33.86 -18.41
CA GLU A 421 -8.12 -33.10 -19.60
C GLU A 421 -9.36 -32.41 -20.19
N ARG A 422 -9.21 -31.18 -20.67
CA ARG A 422 -10.29 -30.47 -21.38
C ARG A 422 -10.74 -31.26 -22.62
N VAL A 423 -12.06 -31.37 -22.81
CA VAL A 423 -12.65 -31.82 -24.07
C VAL A 423 -12.85 -30.59 -24.96
N ASN A 424 -12.21 -30.60 -26.12
CA ASN A 424 -12.34 -29.55 -27.13
C ASN A 424 -13.64 -29.65 -27.89
#